data_AF-A0A149TLF2-F1
#
_entry.id   AF-A0A149TLF2-F1
#
_cell.length_a   1.000
_cell.length_b   1.000
_cell.length_c   1.000
_cell.angle_alpha   90.00
_cell.angle_beta   90.00
_cell.angle_gamma   90.00
#
_symmetry.space_group_name_H-M   'P 1'
#
loop_
_entity.id
_entity.type
_entity.pdbx_description
1 polymer ?
#
loop_
_entity_poly.entity_id
_entity_poly.type
_entity_poly.pdbx_seq_one_letter_code
_entity_poly.pdbx_strand_id
1 'polypeptide(L)'
;MDSRSVRPGHRRAALSIAGELSVIGWGVRQASRRSGVSKDRILRWQSGQGIPDPDFLKWLAALGMLHRRLSHPLARAVPPAGNRPPLNGYAMTSALITIGWSERTLADRLGEHRTALRRLIEEQGHLPERQSRWLEALADGHRDLPRPLSPICVSPDL
;
A
#
# COMPACT_ATOMS: atom_id res chain seq x y z
N MET A 1 15.68 -6.94 -33.38
CA MET A 1 15.64 -6.76 -31.91
C MET A 1 15.73 -5.26 -31.65
N ASP A 2 14.58 -4.58 -31.51
CA ASP A 2 14.56 -3.12 -31.36
C ASP A 2 14.88 -2.72 -29.92
N SER A 3 16.11 -2.23 -29.73
CA SER A 3 16.53 -1.44 -28.57
C SER A 3 15.75 -0.13 -28.56
N ARG A 4 14.49 -0.17 -28.10
CA ARG A 4 13.73 1.05 -27.82
C ARG A 4 14.43 1.79 -26.68
N SER A 5 15.15 2.84 -27.06
CA SER A 5 15.77 3.80 -26.16
C SER A 5 14.72 4.32 -25.16
N VAL A 6 14.73 3.78 -23.96
CA VAL A 6 13.89 4.27 -22.86
C VAL A 6 14.45 5.62 -22.46
N ARG A 7 13.67 6.70 -22.66
CA ARG A 7 14.08 8.05 -22.25
C ARG A 7 14.50 8.03 -20.77
N PRO A 8 15.64 8.63 -20.37
CA PRO A 8 16.18 8.51 -19.01
C PRO A 8 15.18 8.83 -17.89
N GLY A 9 14.30 9.83 -18.09
CA GLY A 9 13.24 10.18 -17.14
C GLY A 9 12.17 9.09 -16.94
N HIS A 10 11.87 8.32 -17.99
CA HIS A 10 10.90 7.22 -17.92
C HIS A 10 11.47 6.03 -17.13
N ARG A 11 12.78 5.77 -17.24
CA ARG A 11 13.46 4.71 -16.46
C ARG A 11 13.45 5.03 -14.97
N ARG A 12 13.66 6.29 -14.58
CA ARG A 12 13.61 6.72 -13.17
C ARG A 12 12.19 6.56 -12.59
N ALA A 13 11.18 6.96 -13.33
CA ALA A 13 9.78 6.81 -12.89
C ALA A 13 9.36 5.33 -12.79
N ALA A 14 9.80 4.49 -13.74
CA ALA A 14 9.56 3.04 -13.73
C ALA A 14 10.12 2.37 -12.46
N LEU A 15 11.39 2.65 -12.13
CA LEU A 15 12.04 2.15 -10.92
C LEU A 15 11.36 2.67 -9.65
N SER A 16 10.91 3.93 -9.66
CA SER A 16 10.12 4.50 -8.56
C SER A 16 8.84 3.72 -8.33
N ILE A 17 8.05 3.41 -9.38
CA ILE A 17 6.79 2.66 -9.23
C ILE A 17 7.04 1.27 -8.64
N ALA A 18 8.01 0.51 -9.17
CA ALA A 18 8.32 -0.82 -8.66
C ALA A 18 8.81 -0.78 -7.20
N GLY A 19 9.69 0.17 -6.86
CA GLY A 19 10.19 0.37 -5.50
C GLY A 19 9.07 0.70 -4.51
N GLU A 20 8.19 1.64 -4.85
CA GLU A 20 7.09 2.01 -3.94
C GLU A 20 6.09 0.88 -3.73
N LEU A 21 5.74 0.14 -4.80
CA LEU A 21 4.87 -1.03 -4.66
C LEU A 21 5.48 -2.11 -3.76
N SER A 22 6.79 -2.35 -3.87
CA SER A 22 7.51 -3.28 -3.01
C SER A 22 7.47 -2.84 -1.54
N VAL A 23 7.76 -1.55 -1.27
CA VAL A 23 7.71 -0.96 0.08
C VAL A 23 6.32 -1.11 0.70
N ILE A 24 5.27 -0.86 -0.08
CA ILE A 24 3.87 -0.97 0.33
C ILE A 24 3.45 -2.44 0.51
N GLY A 25 4.15 -3.41 -0.10
CA GLY A 25 3.76 -4.82 -0.10
C GLY A 25 2.65 -5.13 -1.11
N TRP A 26 2.57 -4.37 -2.20
CA TRP A 26 1.59 -4.56 -3.26
C TRP A 26 2.20 -5.09 -4.54
N GLY A 27 1.42 -5.90 -5.27
CA GLY A 27 1.64 -6.15 -6.69
C GLY A 27 0.86 -5.18 -7.57
N VAL A 28 1.14 -5.19 -8.87
CA VAL A 28 0.49 -4.33 -9.88
C VAL A 28 -1.04 -4.47 -9.88
N ARG A 29 -1.58 -5.69 -9.67
CA ARG A 29 -3.04 -5.90 -9.61
C ARG A 29 -3.67 -5.14 -8.44
N GLN A 30 -3.01 -5.12 -7.30
CA GLN A 30 -3.50 -4.42 -6.12
C GLN A 30 -3.43 -2.91 -6.35
N ALA A 31 -2.30 -2.42 -6.89
CA ALA A 31 -2.14 -1.03 -7.28
C ALA A 31 -3.25 -0.57 -8.24
N SER A 32 -3.57 -1.39 -9.24
CA SER A 32 -4.64 -1.12 -10.20
C SER A 32 -6.02 -1.00 -9.52
N ARG A 33 -6.38 -1.99 -8.68
CA ARG A 33 -7.65 -1.97 -7.95
C ARG A 33 -7.78 -0.76 -7.01
N ARG A 34 -6.67 -0.33 -6.41
CA ARG A 34 -6.65 0.74 -5.40
C ARG A 34 -6.60 2.13 -6.02
N SER A 35 -5.88 2.28 -7.12
CA SER A 35 -5.76 3.56 -7.82
C SER A 35 -6.87 3.81 -8.84
N GLY A 36 -7.53 2.76 -9.35
CA GLY A 36 -8.41 2.87 -10.51
C GLY A 36 -7.68 2.97 -11.86
N VAL A 37 -6.34 3.00 -11.85
CA VAL A 37 -5.53 2.94 -13.07
C VAL A 37 -5.47 1.49 -13.56
N SER A 38 -5.60 1.28 -14.87
CA SER A 38 -5.55 -0.08 -15.42
C SER A 38 -4.19 -0.74 -15.20
N LYS A 39 -4.20 -2.05 -14.92
CA LYS A 39 -3.01 -2.88 -14.75
C LYS A 39 -2.02 -2.71 -15.91
N ASP A 40 -2.52 -2.66 -17.15
CA ASP A 40 -1.68 -2.55 -18.34
C ASP A 40 -0.99 -1.19 -18.45
N ARG A 41 -1.65 -0.10 -18.03
CA ARG A 41 -1.00 1.23 -17.94
C ARG A 41 0.16 1.18 -16.95
N ILE A 42 -0.05 0.61 -15.76
CA ILE A 42 0.99 0.50 -14.74
C ILE A 42 2.16 -0.36 -15.24
N LEU A 43 1.89 -1.50 -15.91
CA LEU A 43 2.93 -2.34 -16.50
C LEU A 43 3.74 -1.61 -17.58
N ARG A 44 3.08 -0.83 -18.44
CA ARG A 44 3.78 0.01 -19.43
C ARG A 44 4.71 1.00 -18.76
N TRP A 45 4.24 1.69 -17.71
CA TRP A 45 5.09 2.60 -16.96
C TRP A 45 6.28 1.90 -16.31
N GLN A 46 6.10 0.70 -15.75
CA GLN A 46 7.19 -0.10 -15.19
C GLN A 46 8.19 -0.61 -16.25
N SER A 47 7.77 -0.78 -17.50
CA SER A 47 8.67 -1.10 -18.62
C SER A 47 9.30 0.14 -19.27
N GLY A 48 9.09 1.34 -18.70
CA GLY A 48 9.60 2.60 -19.23
C GLY A 48 8.85 3.10 -20.47
N GLN A 49 7.68 2.51 -20.77
CA GLN A 49 6.82 2.87 -21.89
C GLN A 49 5.72 3.85 -21.45
N GLY A 50 5.59 4.94 -22.20
CA GLY A 50 4.62 6.01 -21.91
C GLY A 50 5.03 6.89 -20.72
N ILE A 51 4.29 7.98 -20.54
CA ILE A 51 4.50 8.92 -19.44
C ILE A 51 3.57 8.49 -18.29
N PRO A 52 4.10 8.26 -17.08
CA PRO A 52 3.28 7.97 -15.92
C PRO A 52 2.39 9.14 -15.54
N ASP A 53 1.19 8.81 -15.05
CA ASP A 53 0.26 9.81 -14.54
C ASP A 53 0.85 10.49 -13.29
N PRO A 54 1.02 11.82 -13.27
CA PRO A 54 1.61 12.53 -12.14
C PRO A 54 0.85 12.34 -10.84
N ASP A 55 -0.48 12.24 -10.87
CA ASP A 55 -1.28 12.12 -9.65
C ASP A 55 -1.24 10.71 -9.11
N PHE A 56 -1.17 9.70 -9.99
CA PHE A 56 -0.83 8.33 -9.59
C PHE A 56 0.55 8.28 -8.91
N LEU A 57 1.57 8.93 -9.48
CA LEU A 57 2.92 8.94 -8.90
C LEU A 57 2.96 9.63 -7.54
N LYS A 58 2.32 10.80 -7.39
CA LYS A 58 2.24 11.52 -6.12
C LYS A 58 1.55 10.68 -5.04
N TRP A 59 0.40 10.09 -5.39
CA TRP A 59 -0.34 9.22 -4.48
C TRP A 59 0.48 8.00 -4.05
N LEU A 60 1.12 7.32 -5.01
CA LEU A 60 1.95 6.15 -4.74
C LEU A 60 3.16 6.50 -3.88
N ALA A 61 3.80 7.64 -4.14
CA ALA A 61 4.92 8.14 -3.33
C ALA A 61 4.49 8.52 -1.92
N ALA A 62 3.30 9.10 -1.73
CA ALA A 62 2.75 9.42 -0.42
C ALA A 62 2.49 8.15 0.41
N LEU A 63 1.89 7.12 -0.21
CA LEU A 63 1.73 5.80 0.42
C LEU A 63 3.09 5.17 0.75
N GLY A 64 4.04 5.23 -0.18
CA GLY A 64 5.40 4.75 0.03
C GLY A 64 6.08 5.41 1.22
N MET A 65 5.95 6.73 1.34
CA MET A 65 6.46 7.50 2.47
C MET A 65 5.78 7.10 3.79
N LEU A 66 4.45 6.94 3.80
CA LEU A 66 3.70 6.45 4.95
C LEU A 66 4.26 5.10 5.44
N HIS A 67 4.42 4.13 4.52
CA HIS A 67 4.96 2.80 4.83
C HIS A 67 6.41 2.83 5.28
N ARG A 68 7.24 3.75 4.77
CA ARG A 68 8.62 3.93 5.28
C ARG A 68 8.64 4.51 6.69
N ARG A 69 7.76 5.48 6.99
CA ARG A 69 7.64 6.07 8.33
C ARG A 69 7.13 5.07 9.35
N LEU A 70 6.16 4.24 8.95
CA LEU A 70 5.55 3.18 9.73
C LEU A 70 6.09 1.81 9.29
N SER A 71 7.40 1.68 9.10
CA SER A 71 8.02 0.48 8.51
C SER A 71 7.85 -0.78 9.36
N HIS A 72 7.79 -0.62 10.67
CA HIS A 72 7.68 -1.67 11.67
C HIS A 72 6.91 -1.16 12.90
N PRO A 73 6.24 -2.03 13.70
CA PRO A 73 5.58 -1.66 14.96
C PRO A 73 6.38 -0.80 15.94
N LEU A 74 7.72 -0.94 15.92
CA LEU A 74 8.63 -0.24 16.82
C LEU A 74 9.13 1.10 16.25
N ALA A 75 8.69 1.51 15.06
CA ALA A 75 9.08 2.78 14.48
C ALA A 75 8.65 3.96 15.38
N ARG A 76 9.50 4.98 15.48
CA ARG A 76 9.22 6.20 16.28
C ARG A 76 7.96 6.92 15.84
N ALA A 77 7.59 6.81 14.56
CA ALA A 77 6.40 7.45 14.01
C ALA A 77 5.08 6.75 14.39
N VAL A 78 5.13 5.54 14.98
CA VAL A 78 3.92 4.87 15.46
C VAL A 78 3.35 5.68 16.63
N PRO A 79 2.07 6.11 16.56
CA PRO A 79 1.43 6.88 17.61
C PRO A 79 1.57 6.21 18.98
N PRO A 80 1.67 6.98 20.06
CA PRO A 80 1.71 6.42 21.40
C PRO A 80 0.43 5.66 21.73
N ALA A 81 0.53 4.81 22.76
CA ALA A 81 -0.62 4.25 23.44
C ALA A 81 -1.60 5.38 23.83
N GLY A 82 -2.89 5.15 23.58
CA GLY A 82 -3.96 6.08 23.93
C GLY A 82 -5.17 5.29 24.41
N ASN A 83 -6.30 5.94 24.64
CA ASN A 83 -7.48 5.28 25.23
C ASN A 83 -8.21 4.28 24.31
N ARG A 84 -7.67 3.99 23.11
CA ARG A 84 -8.28 3.04 22.18
C ARG A 84 -7.87 1.62 22.56
N PRO A 85 -8.82 0.67 22.64
CA PRO A 85 -8.50 -0.72 22.96
C PRO A 85 -7.60 -1.35 21.89
N PRO A 86 -6.84 -2.41 22.24
CA PRO A 86 -6.07 -3.17 21.25
C PRO A 86 -6.99 -3.75 20.16
N LEU A 87 -6.43 -3.95 18.96
CA LEU A 87 -7.18 -4.49 17.84
C LEU A 87 -7.51 -5.96 18.06
N ASN A 88 -8.80 -6.29 18.03
CA ASN A 88 -9.27 -7.67 17.97
C ASN A 88 -9.20 -8.23 16.53
N GLY A 89 -9.48 -9.52 16.37
CA GLY A 89 -9.44 -10.21 15.06
C GLY A 89 -10.26 -9.55 13.96
N TYR A 90 -11.45 -9.06 14.29
CA TYR A 90 -12.30 -8.32 13.35
C TYR A 90 -11.62 -7.02 12.89
N ALA A 91 -11.15 -6.20 13.81
CA ALA A 91 -10.54 -4.92 13.52
C ALA A 91 -9.19 -5.07 12.78
N MET A 92 -8.42 -6.13 13.09
CA MET A 92 -7.27 -6.53 12.28
C MET A 92 -7.67 -6.82 10.84
N THR A 93 -8.72 -7.61 10.62
CA THR A 93 -9.21 -7.97 9.28
C THR A 93 -9.63 -6.72 8.50
N SER A 94 -10.37 -5.80 9.13
CA SER A 94 -10.76 -4.53 8.53
C SER A 94 -9.55 -3.66 8.15
N ALA A 95 -8.52 -3.61 8.99
CA ALA A 95 -7.30 -2.89 8.70
C ALA A 95 -6.53 -3.51 7.51
N LEU A 96 -6.43 -4.84 7.45
CA LEU A 96 -5.82 -5.54 6.33
C LEU A 96 -6.55 -5.30 5.01
N ILE A 97 -7.89 -5.31 5.03
CA ILE A 97 -8.71 -4.97 3.87
C ILE A 97 -8.46 -3.51 3.46
N THR A 98 -8.36 -2.59 4.41
CA THR A 98 -8.11 -1.17 4.14
C THR A 98 -6.74 -0.96 3.48
N ILE A 99 -5.68 -1.49 4.07
CA ILE A 99 -4.30 -1.42 3.57
C ILE A 99 -4.11 -2.27 2.30
N GLY A 100 -4.97 -3.27 2.09
CA GLY A 100 -4.86 -4.20 0.98
C GLY A 100 -3.75 -5.24 1.17
N TRP A 101 -3.53 -5.66 2.41
CA TRP A 101 -2.60 -6.73 2.77
C TRP A 101 -3.30 -8.07 2.95
N SER A 102 -2.50 -9.13 2.84
CA SER A 102 -2.91 -10.47 3.27
C SER A 102 -2.46 -10.71 4.72
N GLU A 103 -3.07 -11.69 5.39
CA GLU A 103 -2.59 -12.19 6.69
C GLU A 103 -1.10 -12.54 6.64
N ARG A 104 -0.66 -13.15 5.54
CA ARG A 104 0.75 -13.50 5.35
C ARG A 104 1.65 -12.26 5.40
N THR A 105 1.25 -11.19 4.71
CA THR A 105 2.00 -9.93 4.70
C THR A 105 2.09 -9.34 6.10
N LEU A 106 1.00 -9.41 6.89
CA LEU A 106 1.02 -8.95 8.27
C LEU A 106 1.94 -9.81 9.14
N ALA A 107 1.85 -11.13 9.02
CA ALA A 107 2.71 -12.07 9.76
C ALA A 107 4.19 -11.82 9.48
N ASP A 108 4.55 -11.70 8.19
CA ASP A 108 5.92 -11.41 7.76
C ASP A 108 6.43 -10.07 8.33
N ARG A 109 5.57 -9.06 8.46
CA ARG A 109 5.91 -7.73 9.01
C ARG A 109 5.98 -7.69 10.53
N LEU A 110 5.24 -8.56 11.21
CA LEU A 110 5.28 -8.71 12.67
C LEU A 110 6.40 -9.65 13.12
N GLY A 111 6.99 -10.44 12.21
CA GLY A 111 7.93 -11.51 12.56
C GLY A 111 7.23 -12.73 13.16
N GLU A 112 5.93 -12.89 12.90
CA GLU A 112 5.09 -13.94 13.48
C GLU A 112 4.86 -15.09 12.50
N HIS A 113 4.55 -16.27 13.03
CA HIS A 113 4.10 -17.38 12.18
C HIS A 113 2.69 -17.13 11.64
N ARG A 114 2.50 -17.30 10.33
CA ARG A 114 1.21 -17.11 9.66
C ARG A 114 0.07 -17.88 10.32
N THR A 115 0.30 -19.12 10.76
CA THR A 115 -0.72 -19.96 11.42
C THR A 115 -1.10 -19.43 12.79
N ALA A 116 -0.14 -18.90 13.55
CA ALA A 116 -0.40 -18.27 14.85
C ALA A 116 -1.23 -16.99 14.67
N LEU A 117 -0.85 -16.12 13.72
CA LEU A 117 -1.62 -14.92 13.41
C LEU A 117 -3.04 -15.24 12.92
N ARG A 118 -3.20 -16.24 12.07
CA ARG A 118 -4.53 -16.68 11.61
C ARG A 118 -5.42 -17.11 12.77
N ARG A 119 -4.92 -17.97 13.66
CA ARG A 119 -5.66 -18.41 14.86
C ARG A 119 -6.04 -17.22 15.73
N LEU A 120 -5.10 -16.31 15.96
CA LEU A 120 -5.35 -15.07 16.72
C LEU A 120 -6.51 -14.26 16.11
N ILE A 121 -6.57 -14.14 14.78
CA ILE A 121 -7.65 -13.42 14.08
C ILE A 121 -8.98 -14.18 14.19
N GLU A 122 -8.98 -15.49 13.95
CA GLU A 122 -10.18 -16.35 13.99
C GLU A 122 -10.81 -16.42 15.38
N GLU A 123 -9.98 -16.49 16.42
CA GLU A 123 -10.39 -16.52 17.83
C GLU A 123 -10.75 -15.14 18.40
N GLN A 124 -10.72 -14.09 17.56
CA GLN A 124 -10.87 -12.69 17.98
C GLN A 124 -9.91 -12.27 19.11
N GLY A 125 -8.73 -12.87 19.13
CA GLY A 125 -7.63 -12.45 19.99
C GLY A 125 -7.17 -11.03 19.68
N HIS A 126 -6.34 -10.48 20.58
CA HIS A 126 -5.91 -9.09 20.52
C HIS A 126 -4.43 -9.00 20.14
N LEU A 127 -4.10 -8.07 19.24
CA LEU A 127 -2.70 -7.70 19.03
C LEU A 127 -2.18 -6.92 20.24
N PRO A 128 -0.91 -7.10 20.63
CA PRO A 128 -0.21 -6.19 21.52
C PRO A 128 -0.46 -4.72 21.16
N GLU A 129 -0.58 -3.88 22.17
CA GLU A 129 -1.04 -2.50 21.99
C GLU A 129 -0.21 -1.73 20.95
N ARG A 130 1.13 -1.83 21.01
CA ARG A 130 2.02 -1.15 20.07
C ARG A 130 1.80 -1.60 18.61
N GLN A 131 1.57 -2.89 18.39
CA GLN A 131 1.30 -3.47 17.07
C GLN A 131 -0.09 -3.06 16.57
N SER A 132 -1.07 -3.00 17.47
CA SER A 132 -2.40 -2.46 17.20
C SER A 132 -2.34 -1.00 16.72
N ARG A 133 -1.63 -0.13 17.45
CA ARG A 133 -1.47 1.29 17.08
C ARG A 133 -0.77 1.44 15.72
N TRP A 134 0.23 0.61 15.44
CA TRP A 134 0.93 0.61 14.16
C TRP A 134 0.01 0.24 13.00
N LEU A 135 -0.75 -0.85 13.14
CA LEU A 135 -1.67 -1.31 12.10
C LEU A 135 -2.83 -0.34 11.87
N GLU A 136 -3.36 0.25 12.95
CA GLU A 136 -4.35 1.34 12.86
C GLU A 136 -3.79 2.55 12.12
N ALA A 137 -2.60 3.04 12.48
CA ALA A 137 -2.00 4.22 11.85
C ALA A 137 -1.75 4.01 10.35
N LEU A 138 -1.37 2.78 9.95
CA LEU A 138 -1.28 2.42 8.54
C LEU A 138 -2.66 2.44 7.87
N ALA A 139 -3.68 1.81 8.47
CA ALA A 139 -5.02 1.78 7.90
C ALA A 139 -5.63 3.18 7.78
N ASP A 140 -5.43 4.03 8.79
CA ASP A 140 -5.86 5.43 8.82
C ASP A 140 -5.20 6.20 7.67
N GLY A 141 -3.87 6.09 7.53
CA GLY A 141 -3.16 6.74 6.43
C GLY A 141 -3.59 6.26 5.03
N HIS A 142 -4.01 5.00 4.86
CA HIS A 142 -4.60 4.54 3.59
C HIS A 142 -6.00 5.10 3.34
N ARG A 143 -6.78 5.39 4.39
CA ARG A 143 -8.10 6.02 4.26
C ARG A 143 -7.98 7.51 3.94
N ASP A 144 -7.02 8.18 4.57
CA ASP A 144 -6.82 9.62 4.46
C ASP A 144 -6.11 10.05 3.17
N LEU A 145 -5.48 9.10 2.44
CA LEU A 145 -4.87 9.33 1.14
C LEU A 145 -5.89 8.99 0.02
N PRO A 146 -6.62 9.99 -0.52
CA PRO A 146 -7.64 9.75 -1.53
C PRO A 146 -7.00 9.12 -2.78
N ARG A 147 -7.79 8.27 -3.45
CA ARG A 147 -7.37 7.64 -4.70
C ARG A 147 -7.08 8.73 -5.75
N PRO A 148 -6.09 8.52 -6.63
CA PRO A 148 -5.86 9.44 -7.73
C PRO A 148 -7.14 9.47 -8.59
N LEU A 149 -7.59 10.67 -8.94
CA LEU A 149 -8.70 10.82 -9.88
C LEU A 149 -8.21 10.27 -11.22
N SER A 150 -8.74 9.12 -11.65
CA SER A 150 -8.42 8.59 -12.97
C SER A 150 -8.82 9.65 -14.01
N PRO A 151 -7.93 10.05 -14.94
CA PRO A 151 -8.27 11.01 -16.00
C PRO A 151 -9.32 10.46 -17.00
N ILE A 152 -9.80 9.23 -16.80
CA ILE A 152 -10.85 8.61 -17.63
C ILE A 152 -12.20 8.84 -16.96
N CYS A 153 -12.61 10.10 -16.89
CA CYS A 153 -14.02 10.49 -16.79
C CYS A 153 -14.20 11.94 -17.29
N VAL A 154 -13.52 12.29 -18.38
CA VAL A 154 -13.91 13.43 -19.21
C VAL A 154 -14.33 12.81 -20.54
N SER A 155 -15.59 12.37 -20.63
CA SER A 155 -16.22 12.27 -21.95
C SER A 155 -16.30 13.70 -22.49
N PRO A 156 -15.78 13.99 -23.68
CA PRO A 156 -16.11 15.24 -24.34
C PRO A 156 -17.52 15.05 -24.92
N ASP A 157 -18.54 15.18 -24.09
CA ASP A 157 -19.87 15.51 -24.59
C ASP A 157 -19.97 17.04 -24.58
N LEU A 158 -19.58 17.63 -25.71
CA LEU A 158 -20.14 18.83 -26.35
C LEU A 158 -19.44 19.08 -27.69
#